data_AF-A0A1F8PFG7-F1
#
_entry.id   AF-A0A1F8PFG7-F1
#
_cell.length_a   1.000
_cell.length_b   1.000
_cell.length_c   1.000
_cell.angle_alpha   90.00
_cell.angle_beta   90.00
_cell.angle_gamma   90.00
#
_symmetry.space_group_name_H-M   'P 1'
#
loop_
_entity.id
_entity.type
_entity.pdbx_description
1 polymer ?
#
loop_
_entity_poly.entity_id
_entity_poly.type
_entity_poly.pdbx_seq_one_letter_code
_entity_poly.pdbx_strand_id
1 'polypeptide(L)'
;MPVRWSALMVSDAAGMIEEYVNQAVEPLEQARIVAREALNIPHLPQYIDQHFLGLIGEIDRVIGGSQWEPVGRLRAKIQSIRGSLPEEAIEAEIRASGQQVLI
;
A
#
# COMPACT_ATOMS: atom_id res chain seq x y z
N MET A 1 15.27 24.51 8.09
CA MET A 1 16.21 24.53 6.94
C MET A 1 15.39 24.68 5.67
N PRO A 2 15.82 25.48 4.67
CA PRO A 2 15.08 25.56 3.42
C PRO A 2 15.08 24.20 2.73
N VAL A 3 13.88 23.68 2.45
CA VAL A 3 13.67 22.46 1.68
C VAL A 3 14.15 22.74 0.24
N ARG A 4 15.06 21.92 -0.30
CA ARG A 4 15.62 22.10 -1.66
C ARG A 4 14.83 21.34 -2.74
N TRP A 5 13.68 20.83 -2.36
CA TRP A 5 12.84 19.91 -3.14
C TRP A 5 11.37 20.29 -2.88
N SER A 6 10.48 19.97 -3.81
CA SER A 6 9.06 20.29 -3.67
C SER A 6 8.37 19.25 -2.79
N ALA A 7 7.87 19.67 -1.63
CA ALA A 7 7.10 18.78 -0.75
C ALA A 7 5.74 18.43 -1.39
N LEU A 8 5.17 19.36 -2.16
CA LEU A 8 3.93 19.14 -2.90
C LEU A 8 4.09 18.05 -3.97
N MET A 9 5.14 18.12 -4.81
CA MET A 9 5.38 17.09 -5.83
C MET A 9 5.60 15.69 -5.23
N VAL A 10 6.23 15.60 -4.06
CA VAL A 10 6.40 14.30 -3.36
C VAL A 10 5.05 13.80 -2.83
N SER A 11 4.21 14.68 -2.30
CA SER A 11 2.84 14.35 -1.87
C SER A 11 2.00 13.82 -3.03
N ASP A 12 2.03 14.51 -4.17
CA ASP A 12 1.30 14.12 -5.38
C ASP A 12 1.78 12.75 -5.90
N ALA A 13 3.09 12.53 -5.95
CA ALA A 13 3.67 11.25 -6.33
C ALA A 13 3.23 10.12 -5.37
N ALA A 14 3.20 10.38 -4.06
CA ALA A 14 2.71 9.42 -3.07
C ALA A 14 1.22 9.10 -3.29
N GLY A 15 0.40 10.09 -3.64
CA GLY A 15 -1.01 9.91 -3.99
C GLY A 15 -1.21 9.05 -5.24
N MET A 16 -0.42 9.29 -6.29
CA MET A 16 -0.45 8.46 -7.50
C MET A 16 -0.03 7.00 -7.23
N ILE A 17 1.01 6.79 -6.43
CA ILE A 17 1.44 5.45 -6.02
C ILE A 17 0.33 4.75 -5.25
N GLU A 18 -0.32 5.46 -4.31
CA GLU A 18 -1.43 4.92 -3.53
C GLU A 18 -2.61 4.48 -4.40
N GLU A 19 -2.95 5.29 -5.41
CA GLU A 19 -3.99 4.95 -6.38
C GLU A 19 -3.69 3.63 -7.11
N TYR A 20 -2.47 3.47 -7.65
CA TYR A 20 -2.09 2.21 -8.30
C TYR A 20 -2.01 1.02 -7.35
N VAL A 21 -1.55 1.24 -6.11
CA VAL A 21 -1.57 0.19 -5.09
C VAL A 21 -3.00 -0.24 -4.78
N ASN A 22 -3.94 0.71 -4.66
CA ASN A 22 -5.35 0.41 -4.41
C ASN A 22 -5.99 -0.37 -5.56
N GLN A 23 -5.65 -0.06 -6.81
CA GLN A 23 -6.10 -0.82 -7.98
C GLN A 23 -5.62 -2.29 -7.95
N ALA A 24 -4.47 -2.56 -7.32
CA ALA A 24 -3.94 -3.92 -7.16
C ALA A 24 -4.56 -4.70 -5.98
N VAL A 25 -5.24 -4.03 -5.04
CA VAL A 25 -5.77 -4.67 -3.83
C VAL A 25 -6.79 -5.75 -4.17
N GLU A 26 -7.85 -5.41 -4.91
CA GLU A 26 -8.93 -6.35 -5.19
C GLU A 26 -8.45 -7.62 -5.92
N PRO A 27 -7.65 -7.55 -7.01
CA PRO A 27 -7.09 -8.74 -7.65
C PRO A 27 -6.24 -9.61 -6.71
N LEU A 28 -5.46 -8.99 -5.83
CA LEU A 28 -4.64 -9.73 -4.85
C LEU A 28 -5.50 -10.37 -3.75
N GLU A 29 -6.60 -9.73 -3.34
CA GLU A 29 -7.58 -10.33 -2.44
C GLU A 29 -8.26 -11.55 -3.08
N GLN A 30 -8.64 -11.46 -4.37
CA GLN A 30 -9.18 -12.60 -5.11
C GLN A 30 -8.17 -13.74 -5.19
N ALA A 31 -6.89 -13.45 -5.48
CA ALA A 31 -5.84 -14.47 -5.47
C ALA A 31 -5.67 -15.14 -4.10
N ARG A 32 -5.76 -14.36 -3.01
CA ARG A 32 -5.72 -14.88 -1.64
C ARG A 32 -6.91 -15.79 -1.34
N ILE A 33 -8.12 -15.44 -1.78
CA ILE A 33 -9.31 -16.27 -1.63
C ILE A 33 -9.11 -17.62 -2.33
N VAL A 34 -8.71 -17.60 -3.61
CA VAL A 34 -8.46 -18.81 -4.39
C VAL A 34 -7.37 -19.68 -3.74
N ALA A 35 -6.28 -19.07 -3.27
CA ALA A 35 -5.20 -19.80 -2.59
C ALA A 35 -5.69 -20.47 -1.29
N ARG A 36 -6.57 -19.82 -0.52
CA ARG A 36 -7.21 -20.41 0.66
C ARG A 36 -8.12 -21.57 0.31
N GLU A 37 -8.90 -21.44 -0.77
CA GLU A 37 -9.77 -22.52 -1.24
C GLU A 37 -8.95 -23.74 -1.69
N ALA A 38 -7.81 -23.53 -2.35
CA ALA A 38 -6.91 -24.59 -2.79
C ALA A 38 -6.35 -25.45 -1.64
N LEU A 39 -6.27 -24.92 -0.41
CA LEU A 39 -5.87 -25.69 0.77
C LEU A 39 -6.89 -26.80 1.13
N ASN A 40 -8.10 -26.74 0.60
CA ASN A 40 -9.14 -27.75 0.84
C ASN A 40 -9.14 -28.89 -0.20
N ILE A 41 -8.17 -28.92 -1.13
CA ILE A 41 -8.05 -30.00 -2.11
C ILE A 41 -7.78 -31.34 -1.37
N PRO A 42 -8.60 -32.39 -1.59
CA PRO A 42 -8.36 -33.68 -0.95
C PRO A 42 -6.99 -34.27 -1.31
N HIS A 43 -6.33 -34.86 -0.33
CA HIS A 43 -5.00 -35.47 -0.48
C HIS A 43 -3.92 -34.51 -1.00
N LEU A 44 -4.05 -33.21 -0.75
CA LEU A 44 -3.03 -32.22 -1.10
C LEU A 44 -1.68 -32.59 -0.45
N PRO A 45 -0.60 -32.75 -1.24
CA PRO A 45 0.71 -33.02 -0.68
C PRO A 45 1.19 -31.85 0.19
N GLN A 46 1.85 -32.16 1.30
CA GLN A 46 2.28 -31.14 2.26
C GLN A 46 3.19 -30.07 1.62
N TYR A 47 4.11 -30.45 0.74
CA TYR A 47 4.98 -29.45 0.11
C TYR A 47 4.19 -28.44 -0.74
N ILE A 48 3.04 -28.83 -1.32
CA ILE A 48 2.15 -27.93 -2.06
C ILE A 48 1.37 -27.02 -1.10
N ASP A 49 0.89 -27.55 0.04
CA ASP A 49 0.21 -26.73 1.06
C ASP A 49 1.10 -25.57 1.55
N GLN A 50 2.39 -25.84 1.73
CA GLN A 50 3.37 -24.86 2.19
C GLN A 50 3.56 -23.74 1.17
N HIS A 51 3.50 -24.06 -0.12
CA HIS A 51 3.57 -23.06 -1.19
C HIS A 51 2.33 -22.14 -1.20
N PHE A 52 1.13 -22.69 -1.02
CA PHE A 52 -0.09 -21.86 -0.91
C PHE A 52 -0.08 -20.98 0.35
N LEU A 53 0.33 -21.52 1.50
CA LEU A 53 0.48 -20.74 2.72
C LEU A 53 1.54 -19.64 2.58
N GLY A 54 2.64 -19.93 1.91
CA GLY A 54 3.66 -18.94 1.57
C GLY A 54 3.11 -17.81 0.70
N LEU A 55 2.36 -18.15 -0.37
CA LEU A 55 1.73 -17.17 -1.25
C LEU A 55 0.73 -16.27 -0.49
N ILE A 56 -0.13 -16.86 0.34
CA ILE A 56 -1.08 -16.11 1.18
C ILE A 56 -0.32 -15.13 2.10
N GLY A 57 0.76 -15.61 2.73
CA GLY A 57 1.60 -14.78 3.58
C GLY A 57 2.26 -13.61 2.85
N GLU A 58 2.72 -13.80 1.62
CA GLU A 58 3.24 -12.69 0.80
C GLU A 58 2.14 -11.69 0.44
N ILE A 59 0.95 -12.15 0.06
CA ILE A 59 -0.17 -11.26 -0.23
C ILE A 59 -0.54 -10.42 1.01
N ASP A 60 -0.66 -11.07 2.17
CA ASP A 60 -0.97 -10.39 3.43
C ASP A 60 0.10 -9.34 3.78
N ARG A 61 1.38 -9.61 3.53
CA ARG A 61 2.44 -8.61 3.71
C ARG A 61 2.34 -7.46 2.73
N VAL A 62 1.92 -7.69 1.49
CA VAL A 62 1.86 -6.64 0.46
C VAL A 62 0.69 -5.71 0.71
N ILE A 63 -0.53 -6.25 0.79
CA ILE A 63 -1.78 -5.47 0.82
C ILE A 63 -2.44 -5.39 2.21
N GLY A 64 -1.99 -6.19 3.17
CA GLY A 64 -2.57 -6.24 4.50
C GLY A 64 -3.83 -7.11 4.59
N GLY A 65 -4.62 -6.90 5.65
CA GLY A 65 -5.87 -7.62 5.90
C GLY A 65 -5.71 -8.92 6.71
N SER A 66 -4.53 -9.19 7.28
CA SER A 66 -4.35 -10.25 8.27
C SER A 66 -4.19 -9.67 9.68
N GLN A 67 -4.35 -10.50 10.71
CA GLN A 67 -4.12 -10.09 12.10
C GLN A 67 -2.67 -9.65 12.37
N TRP A 68 -1.71 -10.15 11.58
CA TRP A 68 -0.28 -9.87 11.74
C TRP A 68 0.20 -8.70 10.88
N GLU A 69 -0.47 -8.47 9.76
CA GLU A 69 -0.19 -7.40 8.80
C GLU A 69 -1.52 -6.68 8.49
N PRO A 70 -2.03 -5.81 9.39
CA PRO A 70 -3.34 -5.19 9.21
C PRO A 70 -3.35 -4.17 8.06
N VAL A 71 -2.24 -3.46 7.86
CA VAL A 71 -2.13 -2.35 6.87
C VAL A 71 -1.45 -2.79 5.57
N GLY A 72 -0.55 -3.77 5.63
CA GLY A 72 0.31 -4.15 4.51
C GLY A 72 1.49 -3.18 4.33
N ARG A 73 2.59 -3.71 3.81
CA ARG A 73 3.88 -3.02 3.68
C ARG A 73 3.81 -1.90 2.65
N LEU A 74 3.06 -2.05 1.56
CA LEU A 74 2.97 -0.99 0.55
C LEU A 74 2.31 0.27 1.12
N ARG A 75 1.15 0.12 1.76
CA ARG A 75 0.46 1.23 2.43
C ARG A 75 1.29 1.82 3.58
N ALA A 76 1.93 0.99 4.39
CA ALA A 76 2.81 1.47 5.46
C ALA A 76 3.98 2.32 4.94
N LYS A 77 4.56 1.96 3.80
CA LYS A 77 5.63 2.77 3.16
C LYS A 77 5.10 4.09 2.61
N ILE A 78 3.92 4.10 1.98
CA ILE A 78 3.28 5.34 1.52
C ILE A 78 2.97 6.26 2.70
N GLN A 79 2.45 5.73 3.81
CA GLN A 79 2.23 6.49 5.05
C GLN A 79 3.53 7.05 5.62
N SER A 80 4.63 6.29 5.57
CA SER A 80 5.95 6.78 6.00
C SER A 80 6.45 7.93 5.13
N ILE A 81 6.21 7.89 3.82
CA ILE A 81 6.53 9.00 2.90
C ILE A 81 5.75 10.23 3.31
N ARG A 82 4.41 10.12 3.41
CA ARG A 82 3.53 11.24 3.79
C ARG A 82 3.91 11.83 5.15
N GLY A 83 4.12 10.98 6.16
CA GLY A 83 4.49 11.41 7.51
C GLY A 83 5.89 12.01 7.64
N SER A 84 6.72 11.90 6.60
CA SER A 84 8.05 12.54 6.55
C SER A 84 8.00 13.93 5.88
N LEU A 85 6.87 14.34 5.32
CA LEU A 85 6.74 15.64 4.67
C LEU A 85 6.40 16.73 5.69
N PRO A 86 7.08 17.89 5.66
CA PRO A 86 6.71 19.03 6.48
C PRO A 86 5.41 19.67 5.95
N GLU A 87 4.34 19.61 6.73
CA GLU A 87 3.01 20.12 6.37
C GLU A 87 3.05 21.60 5.95
N GLU A 88 3.83 22.41 6.67
CA GLU A 88 3.93 23.85 6.40
C GLU A 88 4.56 24.14 5.03
N ALA A 89 5.45 23.27 4.56
CA ALA A 89 6.05 23.41 3.24
C ALA A 89 5.05 23.10 2.13
N ILE A 90 4.22 22.06 2.31
CA ILE A 90 3.15 21.71 1.38
C ILE A 90 2.15 22.87 1.28
N GLU A 91 1.67 23.39 2.40
CA GLU A 91 0.71 24.50 2.41
C GLU A 91 1.29 25.80 1.82
N ALA A 92 2.57 26.07 2.04
CA ALA A 92 3.24 27.22 1.46
C ALA A 92 3.33 27.10 -0.07
N GLU A 93 3.65 25.91 -0.58
CA GLU A 93 3.69 25.63 -2.02
C GLU A 93 2.29 25.70 -2.66
N ILE A 94 1.24 25.17 -2.01
CA ILE A 94 -0.16 25.29 -2.48
C ILE A 94 -0.61 26.76 -2.55
N ARG A 95 -0.31 27.55 -1.50
CA ARG A 95 -0.61 28.99 -1.48
C ARG A 95 0.13 29.75 -2.58
N ALA A 96 1.37 29.37 -2.87
CA ALA A 96 2.18 29.98 -3.92
C ALA A 96 1.74 29.58 -5.34
N SER A 97 1.21 28.37 -5.53
CA SER A 97 0.71 27.90 -6.83
C SER A 97 -0.69 28.41 -7.19
N GLY A 98 -1.39 29.08 -6.25
CA GLY A 98 -2.74 29.60 -6.46
C GLY A 98 -3.81 28.50 -6.53
N GLN A 99 -3.47 27.28 -6.14
CA GLN A 99 -4.37 26.13 -6.12
C GLN A 99 -5.29 26.25 -4.89
N GLN A 100 -6.61 26.26 -5.10
CA GLN A 100 -7.59 26.40 -4.02
C GLN A 100 -7.57 25.15 -3.13
N VAL A 101 -7.49 25.36 -1.82
CA VAL A 101 -7.71 24.32 -0.80
C VAL A 101 -9.19 23.95 -0.85
N LEU A 102 -9.53 22.81 -1.45
CA LEU A 102 -10.84 22.20 -1.29
C LEU A 102 -10.86 21.53 0.09
N ILE A 103 -11.46 22.24 1.05
CA ILE A 103 -11.76 21.77 2.41
C ILE A 103 -12.92 20.76 2.34
#